data_AF-A0A9Q0SUA9-F1
#
_entry.id   AF-A0A9Q0SUA9-F1
#
_cell.length_a   1.000
_cell.length_b   1.000
_cell.length_c   1.000
_cell.angle_alpha   90.00
_cell.angle_beta   90.00
_cell.angle_gamma   90.00
#
_symmetry.space_group_name_H-M   'P 1'
#
loop_
_entity.id
_entity.type
_entity.pdbx_description
1 polymer ?
#
loop_
_entity_poly.entity_id
_entity_poly.type
_entity_poly.pdbx_seq_one_letter_code
_entity_poly.pdbx_strand_id
1 'polypeptide(L)'
;MQDYVVNPSENAKLKAVLVTSLLSGYSEDLRNMYWEHPTMTGEVVGVYQPSHEEFQQTEKQMHNRKAWAEMYLLSLTDVLVTSAWSTFGYVAQGLGGLRPWILYKTENDTVPDPPCHRAMSMEPCFHAPPFYDCKAKKGIDTGILVPHVRHCEDISWGLKVVDDHDDL
;
A
#
# COMPACT_ATOMS: atom_id res chain seq x y z
N MET A 1 28.62 31.24 4.75
CA MET A 1 27.56 30.22 4.83
C MET A 1 28.12 29.11 5.70
N GLN A 2 27.50 28.87 6.84
CA GLN A 2 28.01 27.98 7.87
C GLN A 2 27.30 26.64 7.67
N ASP A 3 28.05 25.65 7.17
CA ASP A 3 27.54 24.30 6.98
C ASP A 3 27.22 23.69 8.34
N TYR A 4 25.93 23.62 8.66
CA TYR A 4 25.43 22.89 9.81
C TYR A 4 25.57 21.40 9.52
N VAL A 5 26.74 20.84 9.82
CA VAL A 5 26.91 19.39 9.91
C VAL A 5 26.15 18.95 11.15
N VAL A 6 24.93 18.45 10.95
CA VAL A 6 24.15 17.80 12.00
C VAL A 6 24.89 16.51 12.35
N ASN A 7 25.53 16.49 13.52
CA ASN A 7 26.07 15.24 14.07
C ASN A 7 24.89 14.27 14.25
N PRO A 8 25.01 13.00 13.81
CA PRO A 8 24.00 12.00 14.09
C PRO A 8 23.79 11.94 15.60
N SER A 9 22.55 12.11 16.05
CA SER A 9 22.16 11.88 17.44
C SER A 9 22.68 10.51 17.87
N GLU A 10 23.25 10.40 19.07
CA GLU A 10 23.71 9.11 19.65
C GLU A 10 22.58 8.06 19.72
N ASN A 11 21.32 8.45 19.49
CA ASN A 11 20.14 7.58 19.36
C ASN A 11 19.36 7.84 18.05
N ALA A 12 20.05 8.01 16.92
CA ALA A 12 19.38 8.13 15.63
C ALA A 12 18.55 6.87 15.32
N LYS A 13 17.23 7.03 15.14
CA LYS A 13 16.34 5.93 14.78
C LYS A 13 16.68 5.44 13.38
N LEU A 14 16.88 4.13 13.24
CA LEU A 14 17.09 3.47 11.96
C LEU A 14 15.74 3.08 11.35
N LYS A 15 15.50 3.44 10.09
CA LYS A 15 14.32 3.03 9.32
C LYS A 15 14.75 2.27 8.07
N ALA A 16 14.17 1.09 7.88
CA ALA A 16 14.30 0.33 6.64
C ALA A 16 13.01 0.49 5.83
N VAL A 17 13.14 0.97 4.60
CA VAL A 17 12.04 1.12 3.63
C VAL A 17 12.15 -0.03 2.64
N LEU A 18 11.19 -0.94 2.68
CA LEU A 18 11.06 -2.02 1.71
C LEU A 18 10.16 -1.56 0.56
N VAL A 19 10.66 -1.63 -0.68
CA VAL A 19 9.92 -1.29 -1.89
C VAL A 19 9.77 -2.54 -2.75
N THR A 20 8.56 -2.85 -3.17
CA THR A 20 8.26 -3.93 -4.12
C THR A 20 7.61 -3.35 -5.35
N SER A 21 8.23 -3.53 -6.51
CA SER A 21 7.76 -2.99 -7.77
C SER A 21 8.34 -3.82 -8.91
N LEU A 22 7.61 -3.91 -10.03
CA LEU A 22 8.16 -4.49 -11.25
C LEU A 22 9.36 -3.68 -11.76
N LEU A 23 9.30 -2.36 -11.62
CA LEU A 23 10.34 -1.41 -12.04
C LEU A 23 11.23 -1.02 -10.86
N SER A 24 12.53 -0.83 -11.10
CA SER A 24 13.48 -0.41 -10.06
C SER A 24 13.47 1.10 -9.76
N GLY A 25 13.01 1.92 -10.71
CA GLY A 25 13.11 3.39 -10.65
C GLY A 25 12.60 4.00 -9.36
N TYR A 26 11.44 3.56 -8.85
CA TYR A 26 10.88 4.09 -7.61
C TYR A 26 11.78 3.86 -6.38
N SER A 27 12.40 2.69 -6.27
CA SER A 27 13.33 2.41 -5.17
C SER A 27 14.65 3.14 -5.35
N GLU A 28 15.11 3.31 -6.59
CA GLU A 28 16.35 4.03 -6.90
C GLU A 28 16.22 5.51 -6.57
N ASP A 29 15.12 6.15 -6.98
CA ASP A 29 14.83 7.55 -6.69
C ASP A 29 14.77 7.81 -5.18
N LEU A 30 14.05 6.97 -4.43
CA LEU A 30 13.99 7.06 -2.96
C LEU A 30 15.35 6.85 -2.30
N ARG A 31 16.12 5.87 -2.78
CA ARG A 31 17.46 5.59 -2.26
C ARG A 31 18.40 6.77 -2.50
N ASN A 32 18.40 7.33 -3.70
CA ASN A 32 19.26 8.46 -4.06
C ASN A 32 18.91 9.70 -3.22
N MET A 33 17.61 9.99 -3.03
CA MET A 33 17.16 11.10 -2.18
C MET A 33 17.73 11.01 -0.75
N TYR A 34 17.63 9.86 -0.08
CA TYR A 34 18.15 9.68 1.28
C TYR A 34 19.68 9.53 1.35
N TRP A 35 20.33 9.20 0.24
CA TRP A 35 21.78 9.14 0.13
C TRP A 35 22.41 10.53 -0.06
N GLU A 36 21.78 11.36 -0.90
CA GLU A 36 22.30 12.69 -1.27
C GLU A 36 21.93 13.78 -0.26
N HIS A 37 20.87 13.57 0.53
CA HIS A 37 20.34 14.58 1.45
C HIS A 37 20.20 14.04 2.87
N PRO A 38 20.72 14.76 3.89
CA PRO A 38 20.52 14.38 5.29
C PRO A 38 19.05 14.59 5.68
N THR A 39 18.53 13.71 6.54
CA THR A 39 17.18 13.87 7.09
C THR A 39 17.15 15.03 8.09
N MET A 40 16.08 15.84 8.06
CA MET A 40 15.89 16.92 9.04
C MET A 40 15.72 16.41 10.48
N THR A 41 15.25 15.16 10.62
CA THR A 41 15.02 14.49 11.91
C THR A 41 16.26 13.79 12.46
N GLY A 42 17.34 13.69 11.68
CA GLY A 42 18.54 12.93 12.04
C GLY A 42 18.36 11.40 12.00
N GLU A 43 17.24 10.91 11.48
CA GLU A 43 16.98 9.48 11.25
C GLU A 43 17.83 8.95 10.09
N VAL A 44 18.28 7.70 10.20
CA VAL A 44 19.00 7.02 9.13
C VAL A 44 18.03 6.13 8.37
N VAL A 45 17.94 6.33 7.06
CA VAL A 45 16.98 5.61 6.19
C VAL A 45 17.74 4.74 5.19
N GLY A 46 17.47 3.44 5.22
CA GLY A 46 17.90 2.49 4.19
C GLY A 46 16.73 2.11 3.30
N VAL A 47 16.94 2.05 1.97
CA VAL A 47 15.90 1.66 1.00
C VAL A 47 16.31 0.37 0.30
N TYR A 48 15.41 -0.61 0.26
CA TYR A 48 15.67 -1.97 -0.23
C TYR A 48 14.56 -2.44 -1.18
N GLN A 49 14.94 -3.00 -2.32
CA GLN A 49 14.03 -3.64 -3.25
C GLN A 49 14.52 -5.07 -3.55
N PRO A 50 13.72 -6.12 -3.26
CA PRO A 50 14.16 -7.51 -3.42
C PRO A 50 14.34 -7.94 -4.89
N SER A 51 13.45 -7.49 -5.77
CA SER A 51 13.50 -7.79 -7.21
C SER A 51 12.88 -6.68 -8.05
N HIS A 52 13.14 -6.73 -9.36
CA HIS A 52 12.57 -5.85 -10.38
C HIS A 52 12.28 -6.71 -11.62
N GLU A 53 11.16 -7.43 -11.61
CA GLU A 53 10.86 -8.45 -12.64
C GLU A 53 10.39 -7.86 -13.99
N GLU A 54 10.32 -6.52 -14.10
CA GLU A 54 9.91 -5.69 -15.25
C GLU A 54 8.45 -5.88 -15.70
N PHE A 55 8.01 -7.12 -15.88
CA PHE A 55 6.66 -7.47 -16.27
C PHE A 55 6.18 -8.74 -15.56
N GLN A 56 4.85 -8.87 -15.45
CA GLN A 56 4.22 -10.02 -14.83
C GLN A 56 4.39 -11.29 -15.67
N GLN A 57 4.84 -12.37 -15.04
CA GLN A 57 5.11 -13.67 -15.66
C GLN A 57 4.37 -14.80 -14.94
N THR A 58 3.04 -14.70 -14.89
CA THR A 58 2.16 -15.70 -14.26
C THR A 58 2.47 -17.12 -14.76
N GLU A 59 2.22 -18.12 -13.92
CA GLU A 59 2.55 -19.55 -14.12
C GLU A 59 4.04 -19.90 -14.11
N LYS A 60 4.97 -18.93 -14.10
CA LYS A 60 6.39 -19.23 -13.88
C LYS A 60 6.66 -19.40 -12.39
N GLN A 61 6.92 -20.64 -11.98
CA GLN A 61 7.09 -21.01 -10.56
C GLN A 61 8.06 -20.10 -9.79
N MET A 62 9.23 -19.79 -10.37
CA MET A 62 10.23 -18.95 -9.69
C MET A 62 9.80 -17.49 -9.58
N HIS A 63 9.14 -16.94 -10.61
CA HIS A 63 8.56 -15.60 -10.57
C HIS A 63 7.48 -15.50 -9.50
N ASN A 64 6.55 -16.46 -9.49
CA ASN A 64 5.48 -16.54 -8.48
C ASN A 64 6.04 -16.70 -7.05
N ARG A 65 7.13 -17.47 -6.88
CA ARG A 65 7.78 -17.62 -5.57
C ARG A 65 8.40 -16.32 -5.07
N LYS A 66 9.02 -15.53 -5.95
CA LYS A 66 9.52 -14.19 -5.62
C LYS A 66 8.37 -13.25 -5.24
N ALA A 67 7.31 -13.21 -6.05
CA ALA A 67 6.12 -12.42 -5.77
C ALA A 67 5.49 -12.78 -4.41
N TRP A 68 5.39 -14.09 -4.10
CA TRP A 68 4.92 -14.56 -2.80
C TRP A 68 5.84 -14.11 -1.64
N ALA A 69 7.15 -14.27 -1.81
CA ALA A 69 8.12 -13.83 -0.81
C ALA A 69 8.03 -12.31 -0.56
N GLU A 70 7.83 -11.52 -1.61
CA GLU A 70 7.65 -10.07 -1.50
C GLU A 70 6.36 -9.67 -0.79
N MET A 71 5.21 -10.29 -1.11
CA MET A 71 3.97 -10.06 -0.35
C MET A 71 4.15 -10.36 1.14
N TYR A 72 4.87 -11.45 1.45
CA TYR A 72 5.15 -11.84 2.82
C TYR A 72 6.17 -10.91 3.51
N LEU A 73 7.17 -10.39 2.79
CA LEU A 73 8.10 -9.40 3.34
C LEU A 73 7.39 -8.09 3.66
N LEU A 74 6.49 -7.62 2.80
CA LEU A 74 5.65 -6.46 3.07
C LEU A 74 4.77 -6.66 4.31
N SER A 75 4.21 -7.87 4.51
CA SER A 75 3.37 -8.15 5.67
C SER A 75 4.11 -8.14 7.01
N LEU A 76 5.45 -8.11 7.00
CA LEU A 76 6.30 -8.03 8.19
C LEU A 76 6.73 -6.59 8.53
N THR A 77 6.24 -5.59 7.79
CA THR A 77 6.54 -4.18 8.03
C THR A 77 5.66 -3.59 9.14
N ASP A 78 6.16 -2.58 9.87
CA ASP A 78 5.38 -1.89 10.90
C ASP A 78 4.28 -0.99 10.30
N VAL A 79 4.56 -0.41 9.13
CA VAL A 79 3.67 0.51 8.40
C VAL A 79 3.74 0.16 6.93
N LEU A 80 2.56 -0.03 6.32
CA LEU A 80 2.44 -0.41 4.92
C LEU A 80 1.79 0.70 4.09
N VAL A 81 2.39 0.97 2.94
CA VAL A 81 1.80 1.78 1.86
C VAL A 81 1.47 0.85 0.70
N THR A 82 0.24 0.92 0.19
CA THR A 82 -0.24 0.08 -0.93
C THR A 82 -0.64 0.95 -2.12
N SER A 83 -0.70 0.34 -3.31
CA SER A 83 -1.21 0.99 -4.52
C SER A 83 -2.68 0.64 -4.75
N ALA A 84 -3.49 1.63 -5.11
CA ALA A 84 -4.88 1.45 -5.51
C ALA A 84 -5.05 0.30 -6.52
N TRP A 85 -6.09 -0.53 -6.33
CA TRP A 85 -6.50 -1.66 -7.17
C TRP A 85 -5.55 -2.87 -7.12
N SER A 86 -4.46 -2.82 -6.34
CA SER A 86 -3.47 -3.89 -6.31
C SER A 86 -3.84 -4.98 -5.31
N THR A 87 -4.28 -6.14 -5.83
CA THR A 87 -4.54 -7.31 -4.99
C THR A 87 -3.28 -7.86 -4.30
N PHE A 88 -2.09 -7.60 -4.87
CA PHE A 88 -0.80 -7.90 -4.23
C PHE A 88 -0.66 -7.18 -2.89
N GLY A 89 -1.04 -5.90 -2.85
CA GLY A 89 -1.06 -5.11 -1.61
C GLY A 89 -2.10 -5.62 -0.61
N TYR A 90 -3.29 -6.00 -1.08
CA TYR A 90 -4.33 -6.54 -0.19
C TYR A 90 -3.89 -7.85 0.50
N VAL A 91 -3.18 -8.72 -0.21
CA VAL A 91 -2.64 -9.95 0.39
C VAL A 91 -1.62 -9.60 1.48
N ALA A 92 -0.66 -8.72 1.18
CA ALA A 92 0.34 -8.31 2.15
C ALA A 92 -0.29 -7.67 3.41
N GLN A 93 -1.23 -6.75 3.23
CA GLN A 93 -1.85 -6.03 4.35
C GLN A 93 -2.70 -6.98 5.22
N GLY A 94 -3.41 -7.93 4.61
CA GLY A 94 -4.23 -8.92 5.33
C GLY A 94 -3.37 -9.90 6.11
N LEU A 95 -2.28 -10.41 5.53
CA LEU A 95 -1.34 -11.29 6.23
C LEU A 95 -0.67 -10.61 7.42
N GLY A 96 -0.40 -9.31 7.33
CA GLY A 96 0.24 -8.53 8.38
C GLY A 96 -0.73 -7.96 9.42
N GLY A 97 -2.04 -8.07 9.20
CA GLY A 97 -3.03 -7.37 10.02
C GLY A 97 -2.88 -5.85 9.95
N LEU A 98 -2.44 -5.33 8.81
CA LEU A 98 -2.05 -3.92 8.63
C LEU A 98 -3.18 -3.14 7.95
N ARG A 99 -3.58 -2.02 8.56
CA ARG A 99 -4.42 -1.00 7.92
C ARG A 99 -3.51 -0.05 7.12
N PRO A 100 -3.44 -0.14 5.78
CA PRO A 100 -2.42 0.56 5.00
C PRO A 100 -2.75 2.05 4.79
N TRP A 101 -1.77 2.78 4.27
CA TRP A 101 -1.99 4.01 3.50
C TRP A 101 -2.08 3.66 2.01
N ILE A 102 -3.16 4.04 1.34
CA ILE A 102 -3.39 3.71 -0.07
C ILE A 102 -2.98 4.90 -0.94
N LEU A 103 -2.00 4.71 -1.81
CA LEU A 103 -1.68 5.62 -2.91
C LEU A 103 -2.80 5.55 -3.95
N TYR A 104 -3.43 6.69 -4.22
CA TYR A 104 -4.49 6.75 -5.22
C TYR A 104 -3.94 6.50 -6.61
N LYS A 105 -4.79 5.90 -7.47
CA LYS A 105 -4.49 5.73 -8.88
C LYS A 105 -4.31 7.11 -9.52
N THR A 106 -3.20 7.29 -10.22
CA THR A 106 -2.96 8.50 -11.02
C THR A 106 -3.92 8.53 -12.21
N GLU A 107 -4.50 9.68 -12.48
CA GLU A 107 -5.26 9.95 -13.70
C GLU A 107 -4.49 10.95 -14.57
N ASN A 108 -4.35 10.66 -15.86
CA ASN A 108 -3.60 11.50 -16.81
C ASN A 108 -2.19 11.87 -16.33
N ASP A 109 -1.47 10.89 -15.76
CA ASP A 109 -0.11 11.05 -15.20
C ASP A 109 0.04 12.20 -14.19
N THR A 110 -1.05 12.59 -13.55
CA THR A 110 -1.08 13.63 -12.53
C THR A 110 -1.11 13.00 -11.14
N VAL A 111 -0.27 13.51 -10.24
CA VAL A 111 -0.25 13.08 -8.83
C VAL A 111 -1.56 13.53 -8.14
N PRO A 112 -2.33 12.60 -7.55
CA PRO A 112 -3.55 12.96 -6.81
C PRO A 112 -3.27 13.88 -5.62
N ASP A 113 -4.27 14.70 -5.26
CA ASP A 113 -4.24 15.54 -4.05
C ASP A 113 -5.49 15.24 -3.20
N PRO A 114 -5.36 14.59 -2.02
CA PRO A 114 -4.10 14.11 -1.42
C PRO A 114 -3.50 12.91 -2.18
N PRO A 115 -2.18 12.64 -2.08
CA PRO A 115 -1.52 11.55 -2.81
C PRO A 115 -1.85 10.16 -2.25
N CYS A 116 -2.16 10.09 -0.96
CA CYS A 116 -2.62 8.89 -0.28
C CYS A 116 -3.58 9.21 0.86
N HIS A 117 -4.28 8.18 1.34
CA HIS A 117 -5.14 8.27 2.50
C HIS A 117 -5.10 6.96 3.28
N ARG A 118 -5.53 6.98 4.54
CA ARG A 118 -5.57 5.77 5.36
C ARG A 118 -6.79 4.94 4.97
N ALA A 119 -6.60 3.65 4.72
CA ALA A 119 -7.71 2.73 4.50
C ALA A 119 -8.67 2.73 5.70
N MET A 120 -9.94 2.38 5.50
CA MET A 120 -10.95 2.16 6.54
C MET A 120 -10.65 0.91 7.37
N SER A 121 -10.18 -0.16 6.74
CA SER A 121 -9.83 -1.44 7.37
C SER A 121 -8.71 -2.15 6.61
N MET A 122 -8.17 -3.23 7.20
CA MET A 122 -7.19 -4.11 6.56
C MET A 122 -7.79 -5.04 5.48
N GLU A 123 -9.12 -5.08 5.35
CA GLU A 123 -9.80 -6.03 4.47
C GLU A 123 -9.56 -5.73 2.98
N PRO A 124 -9.52 -6.77 2.13
CA PRO A 124 -9.37 -6.62 0.69
C PRO A 124 -10.63 -5.98 0.06
N CYS A 125 -10.45 -5.39 -1.12
CA CYS A 125 -11.57 -4.92 -1.92
C CYS A 125 -12.11 -6.03 -2.84
N PHE A 126 -13.41 -6.29 -2.81
CA PHE A 126 -14.09 -7.09 -3.83
C PHE A 126 -14.42 -6.20 -5.04
N HIS A 127 -13.65 -6.34 -6.12
CA HIS A 127 -13.68 -5.44 -7.28
C HIS A 127 -14.92 -5.57 -8.18
N ALA A 128 -15.62 -6.72 -8.14
CA ALA A 128 -16.76 -7.01 -9.01
C ALA A 128 -17.95 -7.55 -8.20
N PRO A 129 -18.48 -6.76 -7.25
CA PRO A 129 -19.60 -7.17 -6.42
C PRO A 129 -20.91 -7.15 -7.22
N PRO A 130 -21.90 -7.99 -6.86
CA PRO A 130 -23.24 -7.87 -7.42
C PRO A 130 -23.97 -6.67 -6.80
N PHE A 131 -24.72 -5.96 -7.64
CA PHE A 131 -25.60 -4.85 -7.27
C PHE A 131 -27.07 -5.25 -7.44
N TYR A 132 -27.52 -6.26 -6.71
CA TYR A 132 -28.83 -6.89 -6.92
C TYR A 132 -29.51 -7.30 -5.62
N ASP A 133 -30.77 -6.90 -5.46
CA ASP A 133 -31.66 -7.40 -4.41
C ASP A 133 -32.36 -8.66 -4.90
N CYS A 134 -32.00 -9.81 -4.32
CA CYS A 134 -32.55 -11.12 -4.68
C CYS A 134 -34.07 -11.22 -4.45
N LYS A 135 -34.60 -10.53 -3.42
CA LYS A 135 -36.01 -10.62 -3.02
C LYS A 135 -36.87 -9.68 -3.86
N ALA A 136 -36.43 -8.45 -4.05
CA ALA A 136 -37.13 -7.46 -4.88
C ALA A 136 -36.86 -7.66 -6.39
N LYS A 137 -35.90 -8.51 -6.75
CA LYS A 137 -35.48 -8.84 -8.12
C LYS A 137 -35.07 -7.62 -8.96
N LYS A 138 -34.39 -6.65 -8.35
CA LYS A 138 -33.99 -5.38 -8.99
C LYS A 138 -32.58 -4.97 -8.55
N GLY A 139 -32.00 -4.01 -9.27
CA GLY A 139 -30.73 -3.41 -8.89
C GLY A 139 -30.82 -2.67 -7.55
N ILE A 140 -29.77 -2.79 -6.74
CA ILE A 140 -29.62 -2.05 -5.47
C ILE A 140 -28.14 -1.79 -5.21
N ASP A 141 -27.85 -0.67 -4.56
CA ASP A 141 -26.51 -0.40 -4.02
C ASP A 141 -26.27 -1.26 -2.78
N THR A 142 -25.39 -2.24 -2.92
CA THR A 142 -25.03 -3.20 -1.87
C THR A 142 -24.02 -2.64 -0.86
N GLY A 143 -23.39 -1.49 -1.13
CA GLY A 143 -22.43 -0.81 -0.25
C GLY A 143 -23.05 0.09 0.81
N ILE A 144 -24.38 0.23 0.81
CA ILE A 144 -25.13 1.06 1.77
C ILE A 144 -26.16 0.27 2.59
N LEU A 145 -26.20 -1.07 2.45
CA LEU A 145 -27.23 -1.91 3.08
C LEU A 145 -26.97 -2.17 4.57
N VAL A 146 -25.71 -2.33 4.95
CA VAL A 146 -25.28 -2.62 6.32
C VAL A 146 -24.03 -1.81 6.64
N PRO A 147 -23.79 -1.43 7.91
CA PRO A 147 -22.69 -0.53 8.27
C PRO A 147 -21.29 -1.13 8.02
N HIS A 148 -21.14 -2.45 8.20
CA HIS A 148 -19.89 -3.19 8.05
C HIS A 148 -19.54 -3.60 6.61
N VAL A 149 -20.33 -3.18 5.61
CA VAL A 149 -20.01 -3.35 4.18
C VAL A 149 -20.08 -1.98 3.53
N ARG A 150 -18.95 -1.52 3.00
CA ARG A 150 -18.82 -0.19 2.39
C ARG A 150 -18.15 -0.28 1.04
N HIS A 151 -18.30 0.76 0.23
CA HIS A 151 -17.49 0.91 -0.97
C HIS A 151 -16.01 1.02 -0.64
N CYS A 152 -15.15 0.44 -1.47
CA CYS A 152 -13.71 0.55 -1.30
C CYS A 152 -13.24 1.98 -1.52
N GLU A 153 -12.15 2.32 -0.88
CA GLU A 153 -11.56 3.65 -0.93
C GLU A 153 -10.83 3.91 -2.27
N ASP A 154 -10.39 2.84 -2.92
CA ASP A 154 -9.58 2.90 -4.12
C ASP A 154 -10.32 2.47 -5.40
N ILE A 155 -11.36 1.66 -5.28
CA ILE A 155 -12.31 1.32 -6.36
C ILE A 155 -13.72 1.66 -5.89
N SER A 156 -14.27 2.75 -6.42
CA SER A 156 -15.55 3.31 -5.95
C SER A 156 -16.76 2.37 -6.10
N TRP A 157 -16.71 1.41 -7.04
CA TRP A 157 -17.75 0.39 -7.20
C TRP A 157 -17.43 -0.94 -6.50
N GLY A 158 -16.23 -1.09 -5.94
CA GLY A 158 -15.87 -2.28 -5.18
C GLY A 158 -16.54 -2.26 -3.81
N LEU A 159 -16.57 -3.40 -3.12
CA LEU A 159 -17.03 -3.51 -1.73
C LEU A 159 -15.96 -4.11 -0.83
N LYS A 160 -15.87 -3.65 0.41
CA LYS A 160 -15.04 -4.26 1.44
C LYS A 160 -15.75 -4.28 2.79
N VAL A 161 -15.28 -5.17 3.65
CA VAL A 161 -15.70 -5.22 5.04
C VAL A 161 -14.97 -4.15 5.82
N VAL A 162 -15.69 -3.44 6.69
CA VAL A 162 -15.12 -2.45 7.61
C VAL A 162 -15.55 -2.80 9.03
N ASP A 163 -14.67 -2.55 9.99
CA ASP A 163 -15.04 -2.67 11.40
C ASP A 163 -15.89 -1.45 11.82
N ASP A 164 -16.91 -1.69 12.63
CA ASP A 164 -17.73 -0.66 13.29
C ASP A 164 -17.06 -0.12 14.57
N HIS A 165 -15.76 -0.36 14.79
CA HIS A 165 -15.08 -0.05 16.05
C HIS A 165 -14.13 1.13 15.95
N ASP A 166 -14.71 2.31 16.18
CA ASP A 166 -14.06 3.40 16.93
C ASP A 166 -13.95 3.07 18.45
N ASP A 167 -14.29 1.85 18.88
CA ASP A 167 -14.27 1.41 20.27
C ASP A 167 -13.14 0.39 20.52
N LEU A 168 -11.91 0.88 20.73
CA LEU A 168 -10.87 0.27 21.60
C LEU A 168 -9.72 1.24 21.86
#